data_AF-A0A6B2GKB8-F1
#
_entry.id   AF-A0A6B2GKB8-F1
#
_cell.length_a   1.000
_cell.length_b   1.000
_cell.length_c   1.000
_cell.angle_alpha   90.00
_cell.angle_beta   90.00
_cell.angle_gamma   90.00
#
_symmetry.space_group_name_H-M   'P 1'
#
loop_
_entity.id
_entity.type
_entity.pdbx_description
1 polymer ?
#
loop_
_entity_poly.entity_id
_entity_poly.type
_entity_poly.pdbx_seq_one_letter_code
_entity_poly.pdbx_strand_id
1 'polypeptide(L)'
;MKTKNFKRVYVWEVPVRIFHWINVLSLTVLVLSGFLIANPPALLSNAEPFNLHMFGTVRFLHFSAAYIFFFNMILRIYWSFVGNQFSNWRAFWPFTKKNWSNFKHVLKIDILLKNDKIPQD
;
A
#
# COMPACT_ATOMS: atom_id res chain seq x y z
N MET A 1 -2.59 36.48 19.88
CA MET A 1 -2.30 35.42 18.88
C MET A 1 -3.62 34.81 18.43
N LYS A 2 -3.92 34.73 17.13
CA LYS A 2 -5.11 34.00 16.64
C LYS A 2 -4.89 32.50 16.89
N THR A 3 -5.67 31.91 17.79
CA THR A 3 -5.64 30.47 18.04
C THR A 3 -6.31 29.74 16.89
N LYS A 4 -5.55 28.99 16.08
CA LYS A 4 -6.12 28.13 15.04
C LYS A 4 -6.89 26.99 15.71
N ASN A 5 -8.15 26.81 15.33
CA ASN A 5 -8.99 25.72 15.84
C ASN A 5 -8.78 24.48 14.96
N PHE A 6 -8.15 23.44 15.50
CA PHE A 6 -7.87 22.20 14.76
C PHE A 6 -9.07 21.25 14.85
N LYS A 7 -9.69 20.94 13.71
CA LYS A 7 -10.74 19.92 13.61
C LYS A 7 -10.12 18.56 13.27
N ARG A 8 -10.33 17.55 14.12
CA ARG A 8 -9.99 16.16 13.80
C ARG A 8 -10.94 15.66 12.71
N VAL A 9 -10.38 15.20 11.59
CA VAL A 9 -11.12 14.59 10.48
C VAL A 9 -10.75 13.13 10.40
N TYR A 10 -11.75 12.25 10.34
CA TYR A 10 -11.54 10.82 10.19
C TYR A 10 -11.21 10.50 8.72
N VAL A 11 -9.92 10.52 8.41
CA VAL A 11 -9.41 10.26 7.05
C VAL A 11 -9.22 8.77 6.80
N TRP A 12 -8.78 8.03 7.83
CA TRP A 12 -8.33 6.65 7.66
C TRP A 12 -9.28 5.64 8.29
N GLU A 13 -10.15 5.10 7.44
CA GLU A 13 -11.18 4.15 7.81
C GLU A 13 -10.59 2.77 8.16
N VAL A 14 -11.26 2.04 9.06
CA VAL A 14 -10.89 0.66 9.44
C VAL A 14 -10.67 -0.25 8.22
N PRO A 15 -11.52 -0.26 7.17
CA PRO A 15 -11.31 -1.08 5.98
C PRO A 15 -9.97 -0.82 5.27
N VAL A 16 -9.54 0.44 5.23
CA VAL A 16 -8.27 0.83 4.58
C VAL A 16 -7.08 0.32 5.40
N ARG A 17 -7.19 0.30 6.73
CA ARG A 17 -6.15 -0.26 7.62
C ARG A 17 -6.03 -1.77 7.44
N ILE A 18 -7.16 -2.47 7.40
CA ILE A 18 -7.20 -3.92 7.15
C ILE A 18 -6.56 -4.23 5.80
N PHE A 19 -6.91 -3.48 4.75
CA PHE A 19 -6.26 -3.60 3.45
C PHE A 19 -4.75 -3.42 3.54
N HIS A 20 -4.27 -2.37 4.21
CA HIS A 20 -2.83 -2.13 4.35
C HIS A 20 -2.11 -3.30 5.01
N TRP A 21 -2.62 -3.80 6.14
CA TRP A 21 -2.00 -4.90 6.87
C TRP A 21 -2.03 -6.23 6.12
N ILE A 22 -3.10 -6.52 5.37
CA ILE A 22 -3.15 -7.70 4.49
C ILE A 22 -2.04 -7.61 3.43
N ASN A 23 -1.85 -6.46 2.80
CA ASN A 23 -0.77 -6.30 1.82
C ASN A 23 0.60 -6.46 2.46
N VAL A 24 0.84 -5.84 3.62
CA VAL A 24 2.12 -5.98 4.33
C VAL A 24 2.43 -7.46 4.61
N LEU A 25 1.44 -8.22 5.11
CA LEU A 25 1.62 -9.64 5.39
C LEU A 25 1.82 -10.46 4.11
N SER A 26 0.97 -10.29 3.11
CA SER A 26 1.06 -11.03 1.84
C SER A 26 2.37 -10.74 1.11
N LEU A 27 2.80 -9.47 1.04
CA LEU A 27 4.04 -9.09 0.37
C LEU A 27 5.26 -9.65 1.11
N THR A 28 5.24 -9.63 2.45
CA THR A 28 6.31 -10.25 3.26
C THR A 28 6.45 -11.74 2.95
N VAL A 29 5.33 -12.47 2.95
CA VAL A 29 5.34 -13.91 2.61
C VAL A 29 5.82 -14.13 1.17
N LEU A 30 5.33 -13.34 0.20
CA LEU A 30 5.73 -13.45 -1.20
C LEU A 30 7.21 -13.21 -1.42
N VAL A 31 7.78 -12.19 -0.78
CA VAL A 31 9.21 -11.88 -0.87
C VAL A 31 10.04 -13.00 -0.27
N LEU A 32 9.75 -13.41 0.97
CA LEU A 32 10.51 -14.47 1.65
C LEU A 32 10.44 -15.80 0.91
N SER A 33 9.23 -16.23 0.53
CA SER A 33 9.04 -17.48 -0.20
C SER A 33 9.59 -17.40 -1.64
N GLY A 34 9.50 -16.24 -2.29
CA GLY A 34 10.09 -16.02 -3.61
C GLY A 34 11.61 -16.16 -3.62
N PHE A 35 12.29 -15.61 -2.60
CA PHE A 35 13.74 -15.80 -2.44
C PHE A 35 14.10 -17.26 -2.19
N LEU A 36 13.34 -17.98 -1.36
CA LEU A 36 13.55 -19.40 -1.10
C LEU A 36 13.29 -20.28 -2.33
N ILE A 37 12.39 -19.88 -3.23
CA ILE A 37 12.14 -20.59 -4.49
C ILE A 37 13.26 -20.31 -5.50
N ALA A 38 13.75 -19.06 -5.57
CA ALA A 38 14.77 -18.65 -6.53
C ALA A 38 16.16 -19.23 -6.20
N ASN A 39 16.51 -19.29 -4.91
CA ASN A 39 17.75 -19.92 -4.44
C ASN A 39 17.43 -20.90 -3.31
N PRO A 40 17.06 -22.15 -3.64
CA PRO A 40 16.73 -23.15 -2.64
C PRO A 40 17.96 -23.44 -1.74
N PRO A 41 17.84 -23.31 -0.41
CA PRO A 41 18.96 -23.58 0.49
C PRO A 41 19.50 -25.00 0.32
N ALA A 42 20.83 -25.17 0.43
CA ALA A 42 21.50 -26.47 0.36
C ALA A 42 20.97 -27.51 1.39
N LEU A 43 20.30 -27.06 2.45
CA LEU A 43 19.59 -27.90 3.42
C LEU A 43 18.43 -28.71 2.80
N LEU A 44 17.88 -28.26 1.67
CA LEU A 44 16.84 -28.98 0.91
C LEU A 44 17.41 -30.08 -0.01
N SER A 45 18.73 -30.09 -0.22
CA SER A 45 19.40 -30.96 -1.20
C SER A 45 19.92 -32.29 -0.62
N ASN A 46 20.04 -32.41 0.71
CA ASN A 46 20.81 -33.48 1.36
C ASN A 46 19.98 -34.47 2.19
N ALA A 47 18.65 -34.37 2.20
CA ALA A 47 17.79 -35.26 2.99
C ALA A 47 16.78 -36.01 2.08
N GLU A 48 16.33 -37.18 2.52
CA GLU A 48 15.49 -38.07 1.70
C GLU A 48 14.20 -37.37 1.19
N PRO A 49 13.88 -37.48 -0.12
CA PRO A 49 12.72 -36.82 -0.74
C PRO A 49 11.37 -37.16 -0.10
N PHE A 50 11.26 -38.34 0.53
CA PHE A 50 10.01 -38.82 1.14
C PHE A 50 9.59 -38.01 2.37
N ASN A 51 10.54 -37.42 3.11
CA ASN A 51 10.26 -36.69 4.35
C ASN A 51 10.30 -35.15 4.18
N LEU A 52 10.63 -34.64 2.99
CA LEU A 52 10.85 -33.22 2.74
C LEU A 52 9.73 -32.61 1.89
N HIS A 53 8.57 -32.36 2.49
CA HIS A 53 7.53 -31.52 1.87
C HIS A 53 7.83 -30.02 1.93
N MET A 54 8.95 -29.60 2.52
CA MET A 54 9.32 -28.20 2.75
C MET A 54 9.24 -27.34 1.48
N PHE A 55 9.83 -27.79 0.37
CA PHE A 55 9.79 -27.02 -0.88
C PHE A 55 8.36 -26.90 -1.44
N GLY A 56 7.55 -27.97 -1.30
CA GLY A 56 6.13 -27.95 -1.65
C GLY A 56 5.33 -26.97 -0.80
N THR A 57 5.57 -26.94 0.52
CA THR A 57 4.94 -25.99 1.45
C THR A 57 5.30 -24.54 1.12
N VAL A 58 6.56 -24.24 0.79
CA VAL A 58 6.97 -22.88 0.40
C VAL A 58 6.24 -22.42 -0.86
N ARG A 59 6.14 -23.28 -1.89
CA ARG A 59 5.38 -22.98 -3.11
C ARG A 59 3.90 -22.79 -2.82
N PHE A 60 3.31 -23.67 -2.01
CA PHE A 60 1.91 -23.56 -1.60
C PHE A 60 1.63 -22.22 -0.88
N LEU A 61 2.48 -21.84 0.07
CA LEU A 61 2.38 -20.56 0.79
C LEU A 61 2.56 -19.37 -0.16
N HIS A 62 3.51 -19.45 -1.10
CA HIS A 62 3.73 -18.40 -2.10
C HIS A 62 2.49 -18.18 -2.97
N PHE A 63 1.95 -19.24 -3.57
CA PHE A 63 0.76 -19.14 -4.42
C PHE A 63 -0.48 -18.71 -3.62
N SER A 64 -0.67 -19.24 -2.40
CA SER A 64 -1.77 -18.82 -1.53
C SER A 64 -1.68 -17.33 -1.17
N ALA A 65 -0.49 -16.84 -0.81
CA ALA A 65 -0.26 -15.42 -0.54
C ALA A 65 -0.47 -14.56 -1.79
N ALA A 66 -0.09 -15.05 -2.98
CA ALA A 66 -0.32 -14.37 -4.25
C ALA A 66 -1.81 -14.20 -4.54
N TYR A 67 -2.62 -15.25 -4.33
CA TYR A 67 -4.08 -15.15 -4.50
C TYR A 67 -4.71 -14.19 -3.50
N ILE A 68 -4.32 -14.24 -2.22
CA ILE A 68 -4.81 -13.30 -1.21
C ILE A 68 -4.48 -11.86 -1.62
N PHE A 69 -3.24 -11.59 -2.04
CA PHE A 69 -2.81 -10.27 -2.51
C PHE A 69 -3.61 -9.83 -3.74
N PHE A 70 -3.80 -10.72 -4.71
CA PHE A 70 -4.54 -10.44 -5.94
C PHE A 70 -6.00 -10.04 -5.66
N PHE A 71 -6.74 -10.84 -4.90
CA PHE A 71 -8.13 -10.51 -4.54
C PHE A 71 -8.21 -9.27 -3.65
N ASN A 72 -7.26 -9.08 -2.74
CA ASN A 72 -7.17 -7.87 -1.93
C ASN A 72 -7.00 -6.61 -2.80
N MET A 73 -6.18 -6.69 -3.85
CA MET A 73 -5.99 -5.59 -4.80
C MET A 73 -7.26 -5.30 -5.61
N ILE A 74 -8.00 -6.32 -6.04
CA ILE A 74 -9.30 -6.15 -6.71
C ILE A 74 -10.29 -5.41 -5.79
N LEU A 75 -10.39 -5.84 -4.53
CA LEU A 75 -11.25 -5.19 -3.53
C LEU A 75 -10.84 -3.72 -3.32
N ARG A 76 -9.55 -3.39 -3.40
CA ARG A 76 -9.07 -2.02 -3.32
C ARG A 76 -9.43 -1.17 -4.52
N ILE A 77 -9.32 -1.73 -5.72
CA ILE A 77 -9.77 -1.03 -6.93
C ILE A 77 -11.26 -0.71 -6.79
N TYR A 78 -12.08 -1.67 -6.35
CA TYR A 78 -13.49 -1.42 -6.04
C TYR A 78 -13.69 -0.33 -4.98
N TRP A 79 -12.98 -0.39 -3.85
CA TRP A 79 -13.08 0.60 -2.77
C TRP A 79 -12.59 2.00 -3.20
N SER A 80 -11.75 2.08 -4.24
CA SER A 80 -11.32 3.35 -4.82
C SER A 80 -12.45 4.07 -5.58
N PHE A 81 -13.56 3.40 -5.89
CA PHE A 81 -14.73 4.02 -6.50
C PHE A 81 -15.85 4.28 -5.47
N VAL A 82 -16.09 3.35 -4.55
CA VAL A 82 -17.21 3.39 -3.59
C VAL A 82 -16.84 4.03 -2.25
N GLY A 83 -15.55 4.06 -1.90
CA GLY A 83 -15.07 4.57 -0.62
C GLY A 83 -15.20 6.08 -0.46
N ASN A 84 -14.85 6.55 0.74
CA ASN A 84 -14.88 7.95 1.15
C ASN A 84 -14.03 8.86 0.23
N GLN A 85 -14.26 10.18 0.31
CA GLN A 85 -13.58 11.19 -0.51
C GLN A 85 -12.04 11.08 -0.48
N PHE A 86 -11.47 10.57 0.61
CA PHE A 86 -10.02 10.37 0.78
C PHE A 86 -9.51 9.02 0.25
N SER A 87 -10.40 8.03 0.15
CA SER A 87 -10.10 6.70 -0.36
C SER A 87 -10.37 6.58 -1.87
N ASN A 88 -11.08 7.57 -2.43
CA ASN A 88 -11.48 7.58 -3.83
C ASN A 88 -10.27 7.79 -4.77
N TRP A 89 -10.26 7.12 -5.91
CA TRP A 89 -9.24 7.25 -6.96
C TRP A 89 -9.01 8.71 -7.40
N ARG A 90 -10.06 9.54 -7.38
CA ARG A 90 -10.00 10.98 -7.71
C ARG A 90 -9.17 11.79 -6.73
N ALA A 91 -8.96 11.32 -5.50
CA ALA A 91 -8.10 11.97 -4.52
C ALA A 91 -6.61 11.78 -4.84
N PHE A 92 -6.25 10.65 -5.43
CA PHE A 92 -4.85 10.30 -5.72
C PHE A 92 -4.33 10.95 -7.00
N TRP A 93 -5.20 11.19 -7.99
CA TRP A 93 -4.77 11.70 -9.28
C TRP A 93 -5.32 13.11 -9.58
N PRO A 94 -4.46 14.11 -9.81
CA PRO A 94 -4.88 15.49 -10.07
C PRO A 94 -5.36 15.67 -11.52
N PHE A 95 -6.52 15.08 -11.87
CA PHE A 95 -7.09 15.18 -13.23
C PHE A 95 -7.57 16.59 -13.62
N THR A 96 -7.85 17.47 -12.66
CA THR A 96 -8.34 18.83 -12.92
C THR A 96 -7.20 19.87 -12.91
N LYS A 97 -7.30 20.88 -13.79
CA LYS A 97 -6.35 22.00 -13.86
C LYS A 97 -6.13 22.68 -12.50
N LYS A 98 -7.20 22.79 -11.68
CA LYS A 98 -7.13 23.32 -10.32
C LYS A 98 -6.29 22.44 -9.39
N ASN A 99 -6.51 21.12 -9.40
CA ASN A 99 -5.70 20.19 -8.59
C ASN A 99 -4.24 20.18 -9.02
N TRP A 100 -3.95 20.34 -10.31
CA TRP A 100 -2.57 20.44 -10.80
C TRP A 100 -1.87 21.72 -10.34
N SER A 101 -2.57 22.86 -10.34
CA SER A 101 -2.04 24.11 -9.78
C SER A 101 -1.75 23.97 -8.28
N ASN A 102 -2.69 23.39 -7.53
CA ASN A 102 -2.51 23.13 -6.11
C ASN A 102 -1.35 22.17 -5.83
N PHE A 103 -1.23 21.09 -6.60
CA PHE A 103 -0.12 20.13 -6.48
C PHE A 103 1.24 20.80 -6.70
N LYS A 104 1.37 21.63 -7.76
CA LYS A 104 2.60 22.42 -8.00
C LYS A 104 2.88 23.43 -6.89
N HIS A 105 1.83 24.03 -6.32
CA HIS A 105 1.96 24.97 -5.21
C HIS A 105 2.50 24.28 -3.97
N VAL A 106 1.87 23.18 -3.55
CA VAL A 106 2.30 22.35 -2.41
C VAL A 106 3.74 21.85 -2.60
N LEU A 107 4.08 21.32 -3.78
CA LEU A 107 5.46 20.91 -4.08
C LEU A 107 6.47 22.06 -3.92
N LYS A 108 6.15 23.27 -4.38
CA LYS A 108 7.04 24.44 -4.25
C LYS A 108 7.19 24.88 -2.78
N ILE A 109 6.13 24.81 -1.99
CA ILE A 109 6.21 25.17 -0.58
C ILE A 109 7.02 24.11 0.18
N ASP A 110 6.66 22.83 0.02
CA ASP A 110 7.21 21.76 0.84
C ASP A 110 8.66 21.40 0.45
N ILE A 111 8.97 21.33 -0.85
CA ILE A 111 10.32 20.98 -1.31
C ILE A 111 11.24 22.20 -1.33
N LEU A 112 10.76 23.33 -1.83
CA LEU A 112 11.60 24.52 -2.01
C LEU A 112 11.52 25.48 -0.82
N LEU A 113 10.78 25.12 0.24
CA LEU A 113 10.57 25.95 1.44
C LEU A 113 10.16 27.38 1.07
N LYS A 114 9.42 27.52 -0.04
CA LYS A 114 9.07 28.83 -0.56
C LYS A 114 7.99 29.42 0.34
N ASN A 115 8.32 30.50 1.05
CA ASN A 115 7.40 31.12 1.99
C ASN A 115 6.13 31.57 1.27
N ASP A 116 4.98 31.10 1.76
CA ASP A 116 3.69 31.48 1.19
C ASP A 116 3.41 32.94 1.49
N LYS A 117 3.08 33.71 0.45
CA LYS A 117 2.33 34.95 0.65
C LYS A 117 0.92 34.52 1.03
N ILE A 118 0.63 34.52 2.33
CA ILE A 118 -0.69 34.21 2.90
C ILE A 118 -1.77 34.91 2.05
N PRO A 119 -2.65 34.18 1.34
CA PRO A 119 -3.85 34.77 0.78
C PRO A 119 -4.68 35.30 1.95
N GLN A 120 -4.88 36.62 1.98
CA GLN A 120 -5.73 37.31 2.94
C GLN A 120 -7.19 37.10 2.51
N ASP A 121 -7.76 35.97 2.91
CA ASP A 121 -9.20 35.73 2.89
C ASP A 121 -9.69 35.50 4.34
#